data_AF-A0A940LZM4-F1
#
_entry.id   AF-A0A940LZM4-F1
#
_cell.length_a   1.000
_cell.length_b   1.000
_cell.length_c   1.000
_cell.angle_alpha   90.00
_cell.angle_beta   90.00
_cell.angle_gamma   90.00
#
_symmetry.space_group_name_H-M   'P 1'
#
loop_
_entity.id
_entity.type
_entity.pdbx_description
1 polymer ?
#
loop_
_entity_poly.entity_id
_entity_poly.type
_entity_poly.pdbx_seq_one_letter_code
_entity_poly.pdbx_strand_id
1 'polypeptide(L)'
;MNRRFARAFAFAALAAAVPTPALAQHGALWVDDYGRMMTIEFAGVDDALPAPADRAPAEMAATFKRLCVETGAELAAIDSAASAAGLEAVPVQVPAAKKAPAATLGVWRASGLVVSQTGGGTVPQPKQCNAAFYVASLPDRPAVDEAMTAAFGPPANAAEAVRKGKPNRNYKPGWTVTGADGSPWTIAAFVVADSRYTPGNRVQISIRAAKKKAN
;
A
#
# COMPACT_ATOMS: atom_id res chain seq x y z
N MET A 1 65.98 38.45 1.14
CA MET A 1 65.42 37.23 0.48
C MET A 1 64.41 36.60 1.41
N ASN A 2 63.11 36.82 1.14
CA ASN A 2 62.00 36.39 1.98
C ASN A 2 61.53 34.98 1.58
N ARG A 3 61.62 33.99 2.49
CA ARG A 3 60.99 32.68 2.34
C ARG A 3 59.75 32.61 3.24
N ARG A 4 58.57 32.78 2.65
CA ARG A 4 57.28 32.52 3.31
C ARG A 4 56.99 31.01 3.19
N PHE A 5 56.89 30.34 4.33
CA PHE A 5 56.34 28.98 4.45
C PHE A 5 54.81 29.06 4.44
N ALA A 6 54.16 28.56 3.40
CA ALA A 6 52.72 28.32 3.40
C ALA A 6 52.47 26.87 3.86
N ARG A 7 51.88 26.70 5.05
CA ARG A 7 51.34 25.42 5.51
C ARG A 7 49.90 25.30 5.02
N ALA A 8 49.65 24.41 4.08
CA ALA A 8 48.30 23.98 3.72
C ALA A 8 47.79 23.01 4.79
N PHE A 9 46.74 23.41 5.53
CA PHE A 9 45.95 22.52 6.36
C PHE A 9 44.89 21.84 5.48
N ALA A 10 45.06 20.54 5.22
CA ALA A 10 44.02 19.72 4.63
C ALA A 10 43.02 19.32 5.73
N PHE A 11 41.85 19.96 5.74
CA PHE A 11 40.70 19.48 6.51
C PHE A 11 40.08 18.31 5.75
N ALA A 12 40.42 17.08 6.15
CA ALA A 12 39.68 15.90 5.76
C ALA A 12 38.33 15.92 6.50
N ALA A 13 37.28 16.38 5.84
CA ALA A 13 35.91 16.24 6.33
C ALA A 13 35.54 14.75 6.25
N LEU A 14 35.68 14.05 7.38
CA LEU A 14 35.18 12.70 7.56
C LEU A 14 33.65 12.79 7.58
N ALA A 15 33.01 12.60 6.42
CA ALA A 15 31.57 12.44 6.32
C ALA A 15 31.20 11.17 7.09
N ALA A 16 30.72 11.33 8.32
CA ALA A 16 30.12 10.24 9.08
C ALA A 16 28.88 9.78 8.33
N ALA A 17 29.01 8.69 7.57
CA ALA A 17 27.89 7.94 7.04
C ALA A 17 27.10 7.40 8.23
N VAL A 18 26.12 8.18 8.69
CA VAL A 18 25.12 7.67 9.63
C VAL A 18 24.36 6.60 8.86
N PRO A 19 24.35 5.33 9.31
CA PRO A 19 23.49 4.33 8.69
C PRO A 19 22.05 4.78 8.90
N THR A 20 21.44 5.32 7.85
CA THR A 20 19.99 5.50 7.80
C THR A 20 19.38 4.12 7.92
N PRO A 21 18.53 3.85 8.92
CA PRO A 21 17.84 2.57 8.97
C PRO A 21 16.97 2.45 7.71
N ALA A 22 17.35 1.54 6.81
CA ALA A 22 16.60 1.11 5.63
C ALA A 22 15.36 0.27 6.02
N LEU A 23 14.68 0.66 7.10
CA LEU A 23 13.54 -0.04 7.68
C LEU A 23 12.27 0.63 7.15
N ALA A 24 11.77 0.16 6.00
CA ALA A 24 10.37 0.26 5.53
C ALA A 24 10.20 0.05 4.01
N GLN A 25 11.27 -0.08 3.24
CA GLN A 25 11.19 0.00 1.76
C GLN A 25 10.60 -1.25 1.11
N HIS A 26 10.61 -2.40 1.82
CA HIS A 26 10.05 -3.69 1.36
C HIS A 26 8.73 -4.04 1.99
N GLY A 27 8.00 -3.02 2.40
CA GLY A 27 6.71 -3.16 3.04
C GLY A 27 5.58 -3.41 2.05
N ALA A 28 4.93 -4.57 2.08
CA ALA A 28 3.54 -4.63 1.60
C ALA A 28 2.67 -3.92 2.64
N LEU A 29 1.97 -2.86 2.24
CA LEU A 29 1.01 -2.19 3.09
C LEU A 29 -0.23 -3.05 3.24
N TRP A 30 -0.60 -3.28 4.49
CA TRP A 30 -1.69 -4.14 4.90
C TRP A 30 -2.72 -3.35 5.68
N VAL A 31 -3.92 -3.91 5.82
CA VAL A 31 -4.96 -3.33 6.69
C VAL A 31 -5.43 -4.44 7.63
N ASP A 32 -5.21 -4.25 8.92
CA ASP A 32 -5.63 -5.23 9.91
C ASP A 32 -7.17 -5.26 10.11
N ASP A 33 -7.67 -6.21 10.92
CA ASP A 33 -9.11 -6.35 11.21
C ASP A 33 -9.77 -5.06 11.73
N TYR A 34 -9.01 -4.13 12.33
CA TYR A 34 -9.49 -2.86 12.86
C TYR A 34 -9.46 -1.71 11.84
N GLY A 35 -9.01 -1.96 10.60
CA GLY A 35 -8.89 -0.90 9.59
C GLY A 35 -7.64 -0.04 9.76
N ARG A 36 -6.65 -0.53 10.52
CA ARG A 36 -5.36 0.15 10.71
C ARG A 36 -4.39 -0.31 9.63
N MET A 37 -3.67 0.65 9.06
CA MET A 37 -2.60 0.34 8.12
C MET A 37 -1.42 -0.26 8.87
N MET A 38 -0.91 -1.37 8.37
CA MET A 38 0.28 -2.07 8.85
C MET A 38 1.27 -2.23 7.70
N THR A 39 2.53 -2.46 8.01
CA THR A 39 3.56 -2.77 7.00
C THR A 39 4.06 -4.18 7.27
N ILE A 40 4.04 -5.04 6.25
CA ILE A 40 4.71 -6.35 6.31
C ILE A 40 6.01 -6.20 5.57
N GLU A 41 7.12 -6.20 6.29
CA GLU A 41 8.47 -6.07 5.73
C GLU A 41 9.00 -7.43 5.27
N PHE A 42 9.69 -7.44 4.14
CA PHE A 42 10.37 -8.63 3.59
C PHE A 42 11.87 -8.39 3.43
N ALA A 43 12.68 -9.44 3.62
CA ALA A 43 14.11 -9.36 3.39
C ALA A 43 14.45 -9.62 1.91
N GLY A 44 15.46 -8.93 1.37
CA GLY A 44 16.15 -9.31 0.12
C GLY A 44 15.59 -8.74 -1.19
N VAL A 45 14.78 -7.68 -1.14
CA VAL A 45 14.33 -6.95 -2.35
C VAL A 45 15.11 -5.63 -2.49
N ASP A 46 15.16 -5.06 -3.69
CA ASP A 46 15.95 -3.86 -4.00
C ASP A 46 15.37 -2.59 -3.33
N ASP A 47 16.16 -1.94 -2.46
CA ASP A 47 15.78 -0.92 -1.46
C ASP A 47 15.10 0.35 -2.05
N ALA A 48 15.08 0.50 -3.37
CA ALA A 48 14.49 1.67 -4.01
C ALA A 48 12.95 1.63 -3.96
N LEU A 49 12.35 2.71 -3.43
CA LEU A 49 10.93 2.99 -3.64
C LEU A 49 10.62 3.05 -5.14
N PRO A 50 9.43 2.61 -5.58
CA PRO A 50 9.01 2.88 -6.96
C PRO A 50 9.10 4.38 -7.23
N ALA A 51 9.64 4.75 -8.39
CA ALA A 51 9.60 6.13 -8.85
C ALA A 51 8.13 6.60 -8.82
N PRO A 52 7.82 7.76 -8.22
CA PRO A 52 6.45 8.25 -8.22
C PRO A 52 5.92 8.44 -9.64
N ALA A 53 4.62 8.20 -9.83
CA ALA A 53 3.93 8.50 -11.08
C ALA A 53 2.71 9.37 -10.80
N ASP A 54 2.50 10.39 -11.61
CA ASP A 54 1.31 11.22 -11.53
C ASP A 54 0.11 10.43 -12.04
N ARG A 55 -0.84 10.14 -11.14
CA ARG A 55 -2.10 9.46 -11.46
C ARG A 55 -3.24 10.25 -10.82
N ALA A 56 -4.32 10.44 -11.57
CA ALA A 56 -5.52 11.04 -11.00
C ALA A 56 -6.21 10.04 -10.04
N PRO A 57 -6.88 10.50 -8.97
CA PRO A 57 -7.62 9.61 -8.05
C PRO A 57 -8.61 8.67 -8.76
N ALA A 58 -9.28 9.14 -9.82
CA ALA A 58 -10.16 8.33 -10.64
C ALA A 58 -9.44 7.16 -11.34
N GLU A 59 -8.22 7.42 -11.85
CA GLU A 59 -7.39 6.39 -12.47
C GLU A 59 -6.90 5.37 -11.45
N MET A 60 -6.52 5.82 -10.24
CA MET A 60 -6.14 4.94 -9.13
C MET A 60 -7.29 4.01 -8.75
N ALA A 61 -8.50 4.55 -8.56
CA ALA A 61 -9.69 3.78 -8.23
C ALA A 61 -10.05 2.76 -9.34
N ALA A 62 -9.97 3.16 -10.61
CA ALA A 62 -10.22 2.28 -11.75
C ALA A 62 -9.16 1.18 -11.88
N THR A 63 -7.88 1.52 -11.70
CA THR A 63 -6.77 0.56 -11.71
C THR A 63 -6.93 -0.45 -10.57
N PHE A 64 -7.25 0.03 -9.37
CA PHE A 64 -7.53 -0.83 -8.22
C PHE A 64 -8.73 -1.75 -8.47
N LYS A 65 -9.83 -1.22 -9.02
CA LYS A 65 -11.01 -2.03 -9.36
C LYS A 65 -10.64 -3.17 -10.31
N ARG A 66 -9.91 -2.87 -11.38
CA ARG A 66 -9.47 -3.87 -12.36
C ARG A 66 -8.56 -4.92 -11.74
N LEU A 67 -7.56 -4.50 -10.96
CA LEU A 67 -6.54 -5.42 -10.44
C LEU A 67 -7.03 -6.20 -9.22
N CYS A 68 -7.79 -5.61 -8.30
CA CYS A 68 -8.14 -6.23 -7.03
C CYS A 68 -9.62 -6.68 -6.92
N VAL A 69 -10.55 -5.97 -7.55
CA VAL A 69 -12.00 -6.23 -7.40
C VAL A 69 -12.49 -7.19 -8.48
N GLU A 70 -12.23 -6.88 -9.74
CA GLU A 70 -12.69 -7.68 -10.90
C GLU A 70 -12.01 -9.05 -10.98
N THR A 71 -10.79 -9.17 -10.43
CA THR A 71 -10.08 -10.44 -10.26
C THR A 71 -10.56 -11.25 -9.06
N GLY A 72 -11.48 -10.71 -8.26
CA GLY A 72 -11.90 -11.28 -6.99
C GLY A 72 -10.72 -11.51 -6.04
N ALA A 73 -9.73 -10.62 -6.06
CA ALA A 73 -8.42 -10.74 -5.40
C ALA A 73 -7.80 -12.15 -5.40
N GLU A 74 -7.97 -12.90 -6.49
CA GLU A 74 -7.35 -14.21 -6.66
C GLU A 74 -5.95 -14.06 -7.22
N LEU A 75 -4.97 -14.74 -6.62
CA LEU A 75 -3.54 -14.58 -6.95
C LEU A 75 -3.28 -14.76 -8.46
N ALA A 76 -3.78 -15.83 -9.06
CA ALA A 76 -3.58 -16.14 -10.48
C ALA A 76 -4.27 -15.13 -11.41
N ALA A 77 -5.46 -14.64 -11.04
CA ALA A 77 -6.17 -13.65 -11.82
C ALA A 77 -5.50 -12.27 -11.75
N ILE A 78 -4.98 -11.89 -10.57
CA ILE A 78 -4.16 -10.69 -10.41
C ILE A 78 -2.88 -10.80 -11.23
N ASP A 79 -2.20 -11.94 -11.22
CA ASP A 79 -0.95 -12.12 -11.95
C ASP A 79 -1.12 -11.82 -13.46
N SER A 80 -2.16 -12.40 -14.05
CA SER A 80 -2.54 -12.13 -15.45
C SER A 80 -2.89 -10.66 -15.69
N ALA A 81 -3.73 -10.06 -14.83
CA ALA A 81 -4.15 -8.67 -14.96
C ALA A 81 -2.99 -7.66 -14.74
N ALA A 82 -2.07 -7.97 -13.82
CA ALA A 82 -0.90 -7.17 -13.49
C ALA A 82 0.10 -7.22 -14.65
N SER A 83 0.37 -8.40 -15.20
CA SER A 83 1.21 -8.56 -16.39
C SER A 83 0.64 -7.81 -17.59
N ALA A 84 -0.67 -7.89 -17.83
CA ALA A 84 -1.34 -7.12 -18.89
C ALA A 84 -1.29 -5.60 -18.66
N ALA A 85 -1.15 -5.16 -17.41
CA ALA A 85 -0.96 -3.76 -17.04
C ALA A 85 0.52 -3.34 -16.98
N GLY A 86 1.46 -4.21 -17.36
CA GLY A 86 2.90 -3.93 -17.38
C GLY A 86 3.55 -3.92 -16.00
N LEU A 87 2.96 -4.56 -15.00
CA LEU A 87 3.58 -4.74 -13.69
C LEU A 87 4.43 -6.02 -13.68
N GLU A 88 5.59 -5.92 -13.06
CA GLU A 88 6.52 -7.03 -12.87
C GLU A 88 6.21 -7.77 -11.57
N ALA A 89 6.11 -9.10 -11.64
CA ALA A 89 5.93 -9.93 -10.47
C ALA A 89 7.22 -9.97 -9.63
N VAL A 90 7.07 -9.70 -8.34
CA VAL A 90 8.12 -9.79 -7.33
C VAL A 90 7.77 -10.98 -6.42
N PRO A 91 8.49 -12.10 -6.54
CA PRO A 91 8.22 -13.26 -5.71
C PRO A 91 8.57 -12.96 -4.25
N VAL A 92 7.58 -13.00 -3.37
CA VAL A 92 7.78 -12.85 -1.93
C VAL A 92 7.29 -14.11 -1.22
N GLN A 93 8.20 -14.76 -0.50
CA GLN A 93 7.88 -15.88 0.38
C GLN A 93 7.86 -15.38 1.82
N VAL A 94 6.75 -15.60 2.51
CA VAL A 94 6.63 -15.29 3.94
C VAL A 94 6.59 -16.56 4.78
N PRO A 95 7.24 -16.55 5.95
CA PRO A 95 7.10 -17.65 6.89
C PRO A 95 5.63 -17.77 7.29
N ALA A 96 5.08 -18.97 7.11
CA ALA A 96 3.74 -19.31 7.59
C ALA A 96 3.78 -19.69 9.09
N ALA A 97 2.60 -19.92 9.67
CA ALA A 97 2.47 -20.42 11.04
C ALA A 97 3.29 -21.72 11.27
N LYS A 98 3.65 -22.02 12.53
CA LYS A 98 4.44 -23.22 12.90
C LYS A 98 3.86 -24.48 12.22
N LYS A 99 4.67 -25.11 11.37
CA LYS A 99 4.39 -26.35 10.59
C LYS A 99 3.62 -26.18 9.27
N ALA A 100 3.34 -24.96 8.82
CA ALA A 100 2.82 -24.70 7.47
C ALA A 100 3.97 -24.37 6.50
N PRO A 101 3.88 -24.75 5.20
CA PRO A 101 4.82 -24.30 4.19
C PRO A 101 4.76 -22.78 4.07
N ALA A 102 5.87 -22.15 3.64
CA ALA A 102 5.92 -20.71 3.39
C ALA A 102 4.74 -20.29 2.51
N ALA A 103 4.11 -19.17 2.87
CA ALA A 103 3.06 -18.61 2.05
C ALA A 103 3.68 -17.76 0.96
N THR A 104 3.17 -17.88 -0.27
CA THR A 104 3.49 -16.93 -1.32
C THR A 104 2.59 -15.71 -1.16
N LEU A 105 3.21 -14.54 -1.05
CA LEU A 105 2.52 -13.27 -1.25
C LEU A 105 2.71 -12.86 -2.70
N GLY A 106 1.60 -12.56 -3.37
CA GLY A 106 1.67 -11.92 -4.68
C GLY A 106 2.08 -10.47 -4.49
N VAL A 107 3.19 -10.07 -5.09
CA VAL A 107 3.60 -8.65 -5.15
C VAL A 107 3.91 -8.34 -6.61
N TRP A 108 3.38 -7.22 -7.11
CA TRP A 108 3.65 -6.74 -8.47
C TRP A 108 3.99 -5.26 -8.42
N ARG A 109 4.98 -4.84 -9.23
CA ARG A 109 5.50 -3.47 -9.20
C ARG A 109 5.54 -2.87 -10.60
N ALA A 110 5.27 -1.57 -10.66
CA ALA A 110 5.57 -0.71 -11.80
C ALA A 110 5.91 0.69 -11.29
N SER A 111 6.26 1.61 -12.18
CA SER A 111 6.42 3.02 -11.82
C SER A 111 5.14 3.55 -11.16
N GLY A 112 5.30 4.09 -9.94
CA GLY A 112 4.23 4.65 -9.12
C GLY A 112 3.21 3.66 -8.58
N LEU A 113 3.41 2.34 -8.70
CA LEU A 113 2.40 1.35 -8.29
C LEU A 113 3.03 0.09 -7.70
N VAL A 114 2.54 -0.30 -6.53
CA VAL A 114 2.77 -1.64 -5.96
C VAL A 114 1.42 -2.28 -5.66
N VAL A 115 1.19 -3.47 -6.20
CA VAL A 115 0.04 -4.31 -5.84
C VAL A 115 0.54 -5.45 -4.98
N SER A 116 -0.17 -5.75 -3.89
CA SER A 116 0.11 -6.91 -3.06
C SER A 116 -1.16 -7.68 -2.71
N GLN A 117 -1.08 -9.00 -2.64
CA GLN A 117 -2.19 -9.87 -2.31
C GLN A 117 -1.80 -10.97 -1.34
N THR A 118 -2.74 -11.35 -0.47
CA THR A 118 -2.71 -12.63 0.26
C THR A 118 -3.98 -13.42 -0.03
N GLY A 119 -3.83 -14.73 -0.19
CA GLY A 119 -4.95 -15.67 -0.39
C GLY A 119 -5.75 -15.99 0.87
N GLY A 120 -5.23 -15.65 2.06
CA GLY A 120 -5.79 -16.10 3.34
C GLY A 120 -5.61 -17.61 3.53
N GLY A 121 -4.95 -18.02 4.62
CA GLY A 121 -4.75 -19.45 4.91
C GLY A 121 -3.48 -19.73 5.70
N THR A 122 -2.32 -19.59 5.07
CA THR A 122 -1.00 -19.84 5.67
C THR A 122 -0.42 -18.62 6.39
N VAL A 123 -0.87 -17.42 6.01
CA VAL A 123 -0.66 -16.17 6.74
C VAL A 123 -1.92 -15.91 7.59
N PRO A 124 -1.81 -15.48 8.87
CA PRO A 124 -2.97 -15.22 9.73
C PRO A 124 -3.88 -14.06 9.27
N GLN A 125 -3.62 -13.48 8.10
CA GLN A 125 -4.37 -12.37 7.55
C GLN A 125 -5.53 -12.88 6.67
N PRO A 126 -6.70 -12.20 6.69
CA PRO A 126 -7.77 -12.52 5.75
C PRO A 126 -7.34 -12.25 4.31
N LYS A 127 -8.01 -12.90 3.36
CA LYS A 127 -7.81 -12.63 1.93
C LYS A 127 -7.99 -11.13 1.67
N GLN A 128 -6.97 -10.53 1.06
CA GLN A 128 -6.93 -9.08 0.83
C GLN A 128 -5.99 -8.74 -0.32
N CYS A 129 -6.37 -7.72 -1.09
CA CYS A 129 -5.57 -7.10 -2.14
C CYS A 129 -5.39 -5.62 -1.83
N ASN A 130 -4.18 -5.12 -2.08
CA ASN A 130 -3.74 -3.79 -1.73
C ASN A 130 -3.04 -3.18 -2.95
N ALA A 131 -3.33 -1.92 -3.24
CA ALA A 131 -2.59 -1.13 -4.22
C ALA A 131 -2.07 0.16 -3.56
N ALA A 132 -0.75 0.33 -3.59
CA ALA A 132 -0.06 1.55 -3.17
C ALA A 132 0.34 2.34 -4.41
N PHE A 133 -0.30 3.50 -4.62
CA PHE A 133 0.01 4.43 -5.69
C PHE A 133 0.98 5.50 -5.18
N TYR A 134 2.24 5.40 -5.55
CA TYR A 134 3.27 6.38 -5.18
C TYR A 134 3.18 7.60 -6.09
N VAL A 135 3.02 8.77 -5.50
CA VAL A 135 2.77 10.05 -6.20
C VAL A 135 3.77 11.10 -5.76
N ALA A 136 4.08 12.06 -6.63
CA ALA A 136 4.96 13.17 -6.26
C ALA A 136 4.30 14.07 -5.20
N SER A 137 3.03 14.41 -5.42
CA SER A 137 2.19 15.21 -4.53
C SER A 137 0.95 14.44 -4.10
N LEU A 138 0.56 14.56 -2.83
CA LEU A 138 -0.66 13.93 -2.33
C LEU A 138 -1.89 14.62 -2.92
N PRO A 139 -2.85 13.85 -3.46
CA PRO A 139 -4.15 14.42 -3.80
C PRO A 139 -4.91 14.79 -2.54
N ASP A 140 -5.80 15.76 -2.67
CA ASP A 140 -6.73 16.11 -1.61
C ASP A 140 -7.64 14.93 -1.27
N ARG A 141 -7.83 14.69 0.02
CA ARG A 141 -8.64 13.57 0.50
C ARG A 141 -10.07 13.57 -0.06
N PRO A 142 -10.79 14.71 -0.15
CA PRO A 142 -12.09 14.75 -0.83
C PRO A 142 -12.07 14.24 -2.27
N ALA A 143 -11.02 14.51 -3.05
CA ALA A 143 -10.91 14.04 -4.43
C ALA A 143 -10.72 12.51 -4.50
N VAL A 144 -10.01 11.93 -3.53
CA VAL A 144 -9.92 10.46 -3.39
C VAL A 144 -11.27 9.87 -3.01
N ASP A 145 -11.95 10.44 -2.01
CA ASP A 145 -13.25 9.95 -1.55
C ASP A 145 -14.33 10.04 -2.65
N GLU A 146 -14.30 11.10 -3.47
CA GLU A 146 -15.17 11.27 -4.64
C GLU A 146 -14.90 10.20 -5.71
N ALA A 147 -13.63 9.97 -6.07
CA ALA A 147 -13.24 8.96 -7.04
C ALA A 147 -13.63 7.54 -6.59
N MET A 148 -13.43 7.23 -5.31
CA MET A 148 -13.86 5.96 -4.72
C MET A 148 -15.38 5.81 -4.73
N THR A 149 -16.11 6.89 -4.43
CA THR A 149 -17.57 6.90 -4.48
C THR A 149 -18.11 6.72 -5.90
N ALA A 150 -17.46 7.32 -6.89
CA ALA A 150 -17.81 7.13 -8.29
C ALA A 150 -17.54 5.67 -8.75
N ALA A 151 -16.49 5.04 -8.25
CA ALA A 151 -16.12 3.67 -8.63
C ALA A 151 -16.92 2.57 -7.92
N PHE A 152 -17.31 2.78 -6.66
CA PHE A 152 -17.87 1.76 -5.77
C PHE A 152 -19.23 2.12 -5.13
N GLY A 153 -19.80 3.27 -5.46
CA GLY A 153 -21.02 3.78 -4.83
C GLY A 153 -20.75 4.49 -3.49
N PRO A 154 -21.80 4.90 -2.74
CA PRO A 154 -21.61 5.61 -1.47
C PRO A 154 -20.92 4.73 -0.41
N PRO A 155 -20.13 5.31 0.52
CA PRO A 155 -19.55 4.57 1.62
C PRO A 155 -20.62 3.87 2.48
N ALA A 156 -20.39 2.60 2.81
CA ALA A 156 -21.28 1.80 3.63
C ALA A 156 -21.48 2.37 5.05
N ASN A 157 -20.50 3.14 5.54
CA ASN A 157 -20.54 3.81 6.84
C ASN A 157 -20.77 5.33 6.73
N ALA A 158 -21.42 5.82 5.68
CA ALA A 158 -21.70 7.25 5.48
C ALA A 158 -22.39 7.92 6.68
N ALA A 159 -23.23 7.19 7.42
CA ALA A 159 -23.89 7.69 8.64
C ALA A 159 -22.90 8.09 9.75
N GLU A 160 -21.67 7.55 9.76
CA GLU A 160 -20.63 7.86 10.76
C GLU A 160 -19.87 9.16 10.45
N ALA A 161 -20.09 9.76 9.28
CA ALA A 161 -19.47 11.02 8.88
C ALA A 161 -19.87 12.18 9.80
N VAL A 162 -21.04 12.07 10.45
CA VAL A 162 -21.55 13.05 11.42
C VAL A 162 -21.70 12.38 12.78
N ARG A 163 -21.04 12.93 13.80
CA ARG A 163 -21.16 12.47 15.19
C ARG A 163 -21.69 13.62 16.05
N LYS A 164 -22.88 13.43 16.65
CA LYS A 164 -23.56 14.45 17.46
C LYS A 164 -23.76 15.78 16.72
N GLY A 165 -24.19 15.70 15.45
CA GLY A 165 -24.46 16.86 14.61
C GLY A 165 -23.24 17.62 14.09
N LYS A 166 -22.01 17.10 14.32
CA LYS A 166 -20.76 17.71 13.83
C LYS A 166 -19.98 16.74 12.95
N PRO A 167 -19.17 17.23 11.98
CA PRO A 167 -18.27 16.39 11.22
C PRO A 167 -17.37 15.55 12.14
N ASN A 168 -17.33 14.25 11.91
CA ASN A 168 -16.50 13.33 12.68
C ASN A 168 -15.07 13.36 12.14
N ARG A 169 -14.15 14.01 12.86
CA ARG A 169 -12.72 14.11 12.44
C ARG A 169 -12.01 12.77 12.25
N ASN A 170 -12.53 11.71 12.87
CA ASN A 170 -11.96 10.36 12.78
C ASN A 170 -12.67 9.50 11.74
N TYR A 171 -13.60 10.08 10.96
CA TYR A 171 -14.31 9.36 9.93
C TYR A 171 -13.34 8.83 8.87
N LYS A 172 -13.48 7.55 8.58
CA LYS A 172 -12.77 6.85 7.51
C LYS A 172 -13.85 6.19 6.65
N PRO A 173 -14.13 6.71 5.44
CA PRO A 173 -15.10 6.08 4.57
C PRO A 173 -14.64 4.66 4.23
N GLY A 174 -15.57 3.73 4.28
CA GLY A 174 -15.39 2.36 3.82
C GLY A 174 -16.48 2.00 2.83
N TRP A 175 -16.11 1.40 1.72
CA TRP A 175 -17.05 0.93 0.70
C TRP A 175 -17.21 -0.58 0.82
N THR A 176 -18.35 -1.09 0.36
CA THR A 176 -18.59 -2.53 0.32
C THR A 176 -18.89 -2.94 -1.11
N VAL A 177 -18.25 -4.02 -1.55
CA VAL A 177 -18.56 -4.69 -2.81
C VAL A 177 -18.84 -6.16 -2.54
N THR A 178 -19.55 -6.81 -3.45
CA THR A 178 -19.79 -8.24 -3.40
C THR A 178 -18.71 -8.95 -4.21
N GLY A 179 -17.97 -9.87 -3.58
CA GLY A 179 -17.01 -10.73 -4.26
C GLY A 179 -17.70 -11.69 -5.23
N ALA A 180 -16.93 -12.32 -6.13
CA ALA A 180 -17.46 -13.29 -7.09
C ALA A 180 -18.13 -14.51 -6.42
N ASP A 181 -17.72 -14.83 -5.18
CA ASP A 181 -18.29 -15.88 -4.33
C ASP A 181 -19.53 -15.44 -3.55
N GLY A 182 -20.02 -14.21 -3.76
CA GLY A 182 -21.14 -13.62 -3.02
C GLY A 182 -20.76 -13.07 -1.65
N SER A 183 -19.50 -13.20 -1.20
CA SER A 183 -19.07 -12.70 0.11
C SER A 183 -18.95 -11.17 0.11
N PRO A 184 -19.32 -10.47 1.19
CA PRO A 184 -19.13 -9.02 1.30
C PRO A 184 -17.66 -8.68 1.55
N TRP A 185 -17.14 -7.75 0.77
CA TRP A 185 -15.76 -7.28 0.84
C TRP A 185 -15.74 -5.80 1.18
N THR A 186 -14.83 -5.40 2.07
CA THR A 186 -14.68 -4.00 2.49
C THR A 186 -13.50 -3.36 1.79
N ILE A 187 -13.72 -2.20 1.19
CA ILE A 187 -12.71 -1.35 0.57
C ILE A 187 -12.43 -0.15 1.47
N ALA A 188 -11.16 0.21 1.61
CA ALA A 188 -10.73 1.44 2.27
C ALA A 188 -9.65 2.13 1.44
N ALA A 189 -9.64 3.47 1.47
CA ALA A 189 -8.61 4.30 0.86
C ALA A 189 -7.92 5.16 1.93
N PHE A 190 -6.61 5.36 1.78
CA PHE A 190 -5.78 6.13 2.70
C PHE A 190 -4.82 7.02 1.91
N VAL A 191 -4.82 8.32 2.20
CA VAL A 191 -3.79 9.25 1.74
C VAL A 191 -2.69 9.26 2.79
N VAL A 192 -1.47 8.85 2.42
CA VAL A 192 -0.34 8.65 3.32
C VAL A 192 0.81 9.54 2.90
N ALA A 193 1.15 10.50 3.75
CA ALA A 193 2.30 11.36 3.54
C ALA A 193 3.61 10.62 3.77
N ASP A 194 4.63 11.05 3.04
CA ASP A 194 6.01 10.65 3.27
C ASP A 194 6.40 10.85 4.74
N SER A 195 7.02 9.85 5.33
CA SER A 195 7.54 9.91 6.69
C SER A 195 8.76 9.00 6.84
N ARG A 196 9.52 9.22 7.93
CA ARG A 196 10.66 8.37 8.29
C ARG A 196 10.32 6.87 8.33
N TYR A 197 9.11 6.51 8.70
CA TYR A 197 8.67 5.11 8.86
C TYR A 197 7.87 4.60 7.67
N THR A 198 7.47 5.48 6.75
CA THR A 198 6.63 5.18 5.59
C THR A 198 7.08 6.04 4.42
N PRO A 199 8.25 5.75 3.83
CA PRO A 199 8.88 6.68 2.90
C PRO A 199 8.10 6.72 1.57
N GLY A 200 7.90 7.92 1.01
CA GLY A 200 7.18 8.21 -0.23
C GLY A 200 5.71 8.59 -0.05
N ASN A 201 5.28 9.70 -0.64
CA ASN A 201 3.87 10.09 -0.74
C ASN A 201 3.07 9.04 -1.52
N ARG A 202 1.90 8.66 -1.01
CA ARG A 202 1.07 7.64 -1.67
C ARG A 202 -0.41 7.68 -1.32
N VAL A 203 -1.21 7.12 -2.22
CA VAL A 203 -2.58 6.69 -1.95
C VAL A 203 -2.60 5.17 -1.86
N GLN A 204 -3.04 4.64 -0.73
CA GLN A 204 -3.23 3.20 -0.52
C GLN A 204 -4.71 2.88 -0.66
N ILE A 205 -5.05 1.93 -1.53
CA ILE A 205 -6.40 1.37 -1.63
C ILE A 205 -6.33 -0.11 -1.31
N SER A 206 -7.22 -0.58 -0.45
CA SER A 206 -7.22 -1.95 0.07
C SER A 206 -8.61 -2.53 0.00
N ILE A 207 -8.72 -3.81 -0.37
CA ILE A 207 -9.96 -4.59 -0.29
C ILE A 207 -9.68 -5.86 0.50
N ARG A 208 -10.60 -6.20 1.42
CA ARG A 208 -10.50 -7.39 2.26
C ARG A 208 -11.82 -8.11 2.34
N ALA A 209 -11.76 -9.43 2.40
CA ALA A 209 -12.93 -10.23 2.76
C ALA A 209 -13.36 -9.90 4.20
N ALA A 210 -14.67 -9.75 4.44
CA ALA A 210 -15.17 -9.66 5.81
C ALA A 210 -14.82 -10.95 6.57
N LYS A 211 -14.33 -10.83 7.79
CA LYS A 211 -14.11 -12.00 8.64
C LYS A 211 -15.47 -12.64 8.91
N LYS A 212 -15.66 -13.91 8.49
CA LYS A 212 -16.81 -14.69 8.98
C LYS A 212 -16.73 -14.68 10.50
N LYS A 213 -17.74 -14.12 11.18
CA LYS A 213 -17.87 -14.34 12.62
C LYS A 213 -17.95 -15.85 12.82
N ALA A 214 -17.01 -16.41 13.57
CA ALA A 214 -17.16 -17.78 14.03
C ALA A 214 -18.42 -17.79 14.90
N ASN A 215 -19.43 -18.55 14.46
CA ASN A 215 -20.59 -18.88 15.29
C ASN A 215 -20.18 -19.94 16.31
#